data_AF-A0A3B0VSV0-F1
#
_entry.id   AF-A0A3B0VSV0-F1
#
_cell.length_a   1.000
_cell.length_b   1.000
_cell.length_c   1.000
_cell.angle_alpha   90.00
_cell.angle_beta   90.00
_cell.angle_gamma   90.00
#
_symmetry.space_group_name_H-M   'P 1'
#
loop_
_entity.id
_entity.type
_entity.pdbx_description
1 polymer ?
#
loop_
_entity_poly.entity_id
_entity_poly.type
_entity_poly.pdbx_seq_one_letter_code
_entity_poly.pdbx_strand_id
1 'polypeptide(L)'
;NCDDRQYLSQGIFDTYTSENLRYSQMAPLSMFEEVNTQCNLPAQIDIYSRPGREYHFLFLAKGGGSANKTFLYQETKSLLNETSLTDFCRRQLPRLGTAACPPYHIALVIGGTSAEANLKAVKLASAGYYDNLPTTGDKYGRAFRDKEWEGRLLRIAGESGIGAQFGGKYLAHDTRVIRLPRHAASNPVGLGVSCSAHRNIKAKISAEGIFLEELERDFSPYEDKLRVKTKEAVNIDLEQPMPEILARLTRLPTGTLLHLNGTLIVARDIAHARVKEIIDQGGAMPDYFKNHPVYYAGPAKTPEGMASGSFGPTTAGRMDIYVDEFQAAGGSLIMLAKGNRSAEVSAACKRHGGFYLGSIGGPAAVLAKECITKVEVIAFPELGMEAVRRITVRNFPAFIVCDDKGNDLYVSAP
;
A
#
# COMPACT_ATOMS: atom_id res chain seq x y z
N ASN A 1 17.83 -31.17 -19.23
CA ASN A 1 16.72 -30.82 -18.33
C ASN A 1 17.04 -29.50 -17.65
N CYS A 2 16.47 -28.39 -18.13
CA CYS A 2 16.54 -27.09 -17.47
C CYS A 2 15.13 -26.79 -16.94
N ASP A 3 15.03 -26.32 -15.70
CA ASP A 3 13.78 -25.81 -15.12
C ASP A 3 13.93 -24.30 -14.91
N ASP A 4 13.40 -23.53 -15.84
CA ASP A 4 13.42 -22.07 -15.84
C ASP A 4 12.89 -21.49 -14.52
N ARG A 5 11.87 -22.13 -13.92
CA ARG A 5 11.25 -21.66 -12.68
C ARG A 5 12.22 -21.81 -11.50
N GLN A 6 13.01 -22.88 -11.48
CA GLN A 6 14.02 -23.11 -10.45
C GLN A 6 15.11 -22.04 -10.51
N TYR A 7 15.68 -21.78 -11.69
CA TYR A 7 16.76 -20.80 -11.85
C TYR A 7 16.29 -19.36 -11.57
N LEU A 8 15.09 -18.99 -12.02
CA LEU A 8 14.49 -17.69 -11.68
C LEU A 8 14.24 -17.58 -10.17
N SER A 9 13.74 -18.64 -9.54
CA SER A 9 13.52 -18.66 -8.09
C SER A 9 14.82 -18.56 -7.31
N GLN A 10 15.92 -19.16 -7.79
CA GLN A 10 17.24 -19.04 -7.16
C GLN A 10 17.72 -17.59 -7.15
N GLY A 11 17.65 -16.88 -8.29
CA GLY A 11 18.05 -15.46 -8.33
C GLY A 11 17.22 -14.57 -7.39
N ILE A 12 15.92 -14.87 -7.23
CA ILE A 12 15.05 -14.19 -6.26
C ILE A 12 15.48 -14.53 -4.83
N PHE A 13 15.71 -15.81 -4.53
CA PHE A 13 16.19 -16.26 -3.22
C PHE A 13 17.50 -15.57 -2.83
N ASP A 14 18.49 -15.59 -3.73
CA ASP A 14 19.80 -14.99 -3.51
C ASP A 14 19.65 -13.50 -3.18
N THR A 15 18.90 -12.76 -4.00
CA THR A 15 18.66 -11.32 -3.79
C THR A 15 17.98 -11.06 -2.45
N TYR A 16 16.91 -11.78 -2.12
CA TYR A 16 16.18 -11.52 -0.87
C TYR A 16 16.95 -11.95 0.37
N THR A 17 17.82 -12.94 0.27
CA THR A 17 18.62 -13.43 1.40
C THR A 17 19.89 -12.61 1.62
N SER A 18 20.56 -12.13 0.57
CA SER A 18 21.77 -11.31 0.67
C SER A 18 21.48 -9.83 0.94
N GLU A 19 20.42 -9.27 0.37
CA GLU A 19 20.12 -7.84 0.47
C GLU A 19 19.23 -7.51 1.68
N ASN A 20 19.21 -6.23 2.08
CA ASN A 20 18.40 -5.73 3.20
C ASN A 20 16.90 -5.57 2.88
N LEU A 21 16.31 -6.60 2.26
CA LEU A 21 14.91 -6.70 1.87
C LEU A 21 14.07 -7.37 2.98
N ARG A 22 12.80 -7.69 2.69
CA ARG A 22 11.86 -8.28 3.66
C ARG A 22 11.21 -9.56 3.14
N TYR A 23 11.15 -10.58 3.99
CA TYR A 23 10.39 -11.81 3.75
C TYR A 23 8.91 -11.60 4.06
N SER A 24 8.07 -11.65 3.04
CA SER A 24 6.66 -11.25 3.13
C SER A 24 5.68 -12.33 2.67
N GLN A 25 6.16 -13.54 2.35
CA GLN A 25 5.29 -14.65 1.97
C GLN A 25 4.98 -15.52 3.19
N MET A 26 3.69 -15.81 3.37
CA MET A 26 3.18 -16.72 4.38
C MET A 26 2.77 -18.01 3.68
N ALA A 27 3.28 -19.14 4.15
CA ALA A 27 2.91 -20.46 3.67
C ALA A 27 1.81 -21.03 4.57
N PRO A 28 0.69 -21.52 3.99
CA PRO A 28 -0.36 -22.17 4.77
C PRO A 28 0.11 -23.56 5.20
N LEU A 29 0.03 -23.85 6.51
CA LEU A 29 0.23 -25.19 7.09
C LEU A 29 -1.09 -25.94 7.20
N SER A 30 -2.16 -25.19 7.52
CA SER A 30 -3.54 -25.65 7.54
C SER A 30 -4.44 -24.53 7.03
N MET A 31 -5.76 -24.63 7.21
CA MET A 31 -6.69 -23.57 6.81
C MET A 31 -6.46 -22.26 7.57
N PHE A 32 -5.96 -22.33 8.80
CA PHE A 32 -5.85 -21.17 9.69
C PHE A 32 -4.41 -20.93 10.19
N GLU A 33 -3.54 -21.92 10.10
CA GLU A 33 -2.15 -21.80 10.55
C GLU A 33 -1.23 -21.46 9.38
N GLU A 34 -0.33 -20.51 9.62
CA GLU A 34 0.63 -20.04 8.62
C GLU A 34 2.03 -19.89 9.22
N VAL A 35 3.05 -20.01 8.36
CA VAL A 35 4.44 -19.72 8.69
C VAL A 35 5.09 -18.85 7.63
N ASN A 36 5.92 -17.89 8.02
CA ASN A 36 6.70 -17.11 7.05
C ASN A 36 7.78 -17.99 6.41
N THR A 37 7.95 -17.90 5.09
CA THR A 37 8.92 -18.75 4.37
C THR A 37 10.38 -18.36 4.58
N GLN A 38 10.65 -17.23 5.24
CA GLN A 38 11.99 -16.73 5.58
C GLN A 38 12.91 -16.47 4.36
N CYS A 39 12.36 -16.45 3.14
CA CYS A 39 13.11 -16.18 1.92
C CYS A 39 12.31 -15.42 0.85
N ASN A 40 11.06 -15.03 1.18
CA ASN A 40 10.13 -14.35 0.27
C ASN A 40 9.70 -15.16 -0.98
N LEU A 41 9.97 -16.46 -1.01
CA LEU A 41 9.39 -17.41 -1.97
C LEU A 41 8.07 -18.00 -1.43
N PRO A 42 7.19 -18.55 -2.28
CA PRO A 42 7.33 -18.72 -3.73
C PRO A 42 7.17 -17.40 -4.51
N ALA A 43 7.80 -17.35 -5.69
CA ALA A 43 7.54 -16.31 -6.67
C ALA A 43 6.41 -16.72 -7.62
N GLN A 44 5.60 -15.77 -8.08
CA GLN A 44 4.72 -16.00 -9.22
C GLN A 44 5.53 -15.93 -10.52
N ILE A 45 5.63 -17.06 -11.22
CA ILE A 45 6.38 -17.18 -12.48
C ILE A 45 5.43 -17.64 -13.58
N ASP A 46 5.22 -16.80 -14.58
CA ASP A 46 4.36 -17.12 -15.72
C ASP A 46 5.20 -17.10 -17.01
N ILE A 47 5.39 -18.28 -17.61
CA ILE A 47 6.19 -18.46 -18.83
C ILE A 47 5.24 -18.74 -19.99
N TYR A 48 5.39 -17.97 -21.07
CA TYR A 48 4.56 -18.05 -22.26
C TYR A 48 5.41 -18.42 -23.47
N SER A 49 4.85 -19.24 -24.37
CA SER A 49 5.45 -19.50 -25.67
C SER A 49 5.23 -18.32 -26.61
N ARG A 50 6.29 -17.91 -27.33
CA ARG A 50 6.27 -16.86 -28.35
C ARG A 50 7.15 -17.28 -29.53
N PRO A 51 6.79 -16.93 -30.78
CA PRO A 51 7.69 -17.09 -31.92
C PRO A 51 8.97 -16.26 -31.76
N GLY A 52 10.10 -16.79 -32.25
CA GLY A 52 11.39 -16.10 -32.27
C GLY A 52 12.46 -16.86 -31.49
N ARG A 53 13.63 -16.20 -31.33
CA ARG A 53 14.82 -16.75 -30.65
C ARG A 53 15.28 -15.88 -29.46
N GLU A 54 14.35 -15.09 -28.90
CA GLU A 54 14.59 -14.23 -27.75
C GLU A 54 13.69 -14.66 -26.57
N TYR A 55 14.20 -14.53 -25.35
CA TYR A 55 13.43 -14.72 -24.12
C TYR A 55 13.21 -13.35 -23.47
N HIS A 56 11.96 -12.88 -23.42
CA HIS A 56 11.61 -11.59 -22.81
C HIS A 56 11.00 -11.76 -21.43
N PHE A 57 11.31 -10.83 -20.54
CA PHE A 57 10.87 -10.81 -19.15
C PHE A 57 10.28 -9.46 -18.78
N LEU A 58 9.32 -9.50 -17.88
CA LEU A 58 8.88 -8.37 -17.07
C LEU A 58 8.90 -8.83 -15.62
N PHE A 59 9.82 -8.31 -14.82
CA PHE A 59 9.88 -8.58 -13.39
C PHE A 59 9.10 -7.50 -12.64
N LEU A 60 8.30 -7.88 -11.64
CA LEU A 60 7.54 -6.96 -10.80
C LEU A 60 7.73 -7.29 -9.32
N ALA A 61 8.23 -6.34 -8.54
CA ALA A 61 8.23 -6.44 -7.08
C ALA A 61 6.94 -5.80 -6.53
N LYS A 62 5.80 -6.49 -6.67
CA LYS A 62 4.49 -5.93 -6.33
C LYS A 62 4.26 -5.88 -4.81
N GLY A 63 4.04 -4.68 -4.27
CA GLY A 63 3.69 -4.52 -2.85
C GLY A 63 2.25 -4.94 -2.56
N GLY A 64 2.03 -5.67 -1.46
CA GLY A 64 0.71 -6.20 -1.07
C GLY A 64 -0.39 -5.13 -1.00
N GLY A 65 -0.10 -3.93 -0.46
CA GLY A 65 -1.09 -2.84 -0.41
C GLY A 65 -1.63 -2.43 -1.78
N SER A 66 -0.77 -2.37 -2.81
CA SER A 66 -1.19 -2.11 -4.20
C SER A 66 -1.82 -3.32 -4.88
N ALA A 67 -1.43 -4.55 -4.49
CA ALA A 67 -2.05 -5.77 -4.98
C ALA A 67 -3.52 -5.85 -4.51
N ASN A 68 -3.78 -5.52 -3.25
CA ASN A 68 -5.12 -5.48 -2.64
C ASN A 68 -6.02 -4.37 -3.21
N LYS A 69 -5.46 -3.41 -3.94
CA LYS A 69 -6.18 -2.39 -4.70
C LYS A 69 -6.28 -2.76 -6.18
N THR A 70 -6.59 -4.03 -6.42
CA THR A 70 -6.98 -4.56 -7.73
C THR A 70 -8.41 -5.07 -7.59
N PHE A 71 -9.34 -4.45 -8.30
CA PHE A 71 -10.76 -4.75 -8.22
C PHE A 71 -11.26 -5.29 -9.54
N LEU A 72 -12.18 -6.25 -9.45
CA LEU A 72 -12.96 -6.77 -10.57
C LEU A 72 -14.42 -6.40 -10.36
N TYR A 73 -15.03 -5.86 -11.40
CA TYR A 73 -16.44 -5.53 -11.45
C TYR A 73 -17.07 -6.30 -12.62
N GLN A 74 -18.12 -7.07 -12.33
CA GLN A 74 -18.89 -7.77 -13.35
C GLN A 74 -19.98 -6.85 -13.86
N GLU A 75 -19.65 -6.11 -14.92
CA GLU A 75 -20.53 -5.13 -15.53
C GLU A 75 -21.18 -5.72 -16.79
N THR A 76 -22.09 -4.97 -17.41
CA THR A 76 -22.78 -5.40 -18.63
C THR A 76 -22.56 -4.41 -19.77
N LYS A 77 -23.21 -4.66 -20.91
CA LYS A 77 -23.23 -3.72 -22.05
C LYS A 77 -23.84 -2.35 -21.66
N SER A 78 -24.70 -2.27 -20.64
CA SER A 78 -25.28 -1.00 -20.20
C SER A 78 -24.23 0.02 -19.75
N LEU A 79 -23.09 -0.43 -19.22
CA LEU A 79 -21.98 0.45 -18.84
C LEU A 79 -21.32 1.14 -20.05
N LEU A 80 -21.39 0.54 -21.24
CA LEU A 80 -20.63 0.97 -22.42
C LEU A 80 -21.31 2.12 -23.17
N ASN A 81 -21.51 3.22 -22.45
CA ASN A 81 -21.83 4.56 -22.95
C ASN A 81 -21.11 5.60 -22.08
N GLU A 82 -21.01 6.83 -22.57
CA GLU A 82 -20.19 7.88 -21.95
C GLU A 82 -20.64 8.26 -20.53
N THR A 83 -21.95 8.44 -20.33
CA THR A 83 -22.52 8.81 -19.03
C THR A 83 -22.27 7.72 -17.99
N SER A 84 -22.68 6.48 -18.29
CA SER A 84 -22.55 5.37 -17.33
C SER A 84 -21.09 5.04 -16.99
N LEU A 85 -20.18 5.11 -17.97
CA LEU A 85 -18.76 4.87 -17.70
C LEU A 85 -18.13 6.00 -16.87
N THR A 86 -18.53 7.25 -17.12
CA THR A 86 -18.08 8.39 -16.31
C THR A 86 -18.55 8.26 -14.86
N ASP A 87 -19.82 7.93 -14.64
CA ASP A 87 -20.40 7.73 -13.30
C ASP A 87 -19.77 6.53 -12.58
N PHE A 88 -19.49 5.45 -13.32
CA PHE A 88 -18.73 4.33 -12.80
C PHE A 88 -17.35 4.77 -12.31
N CYS A 89 -16.58 5.49 -13.13
CA CYS A 89 -15.25 5.97 -12.75
C CYS A 89 -15.30 6.90 -11.52
N ARG A 90 -16.25 7.84 -11.47
CA ARG A 90 -16.45 8.75 -10.32
C ARG A 90 -16.80 8.01 -9.03
N ARG A 91 -17.54 6.91 -9.12
CA ARG A 91 -17.92 6.08 -7.97
C ARG A 91 -16.80 5.13 -7.53
N GLN A 92 -16.04 4.55 -8.47
CA GLN A 92 -15.02 3.55 -8.12
C GLN A 92 -13.66 4.14 -7.76
N LEU A 93 -13.23 5.26 -8.38
CA LEU A 93 -11.93 5.86 -8.10
C LEU A 93 -11.72 6.22 -6.61
N PRO A 94 -12.69 6.85 -5.91
CA PRO A 94 -12.54 7.13 -4.48
C PRO A 94 -12.33 5.88 -3.62
N ARG A 95 -12.79 4.70 -4.05
CA ARG A 95 -12.63 3.43 -3.33
C ARG A 95 -11.19 2.91 -3.35
N LEU A 96 -10.35 3.38 -4.29
CA LEU A 96 -8.90 3.18 -4.20
C LEU A 96 -8.37 3.75 -2.88
N GLY A 97 -8.89 4.93 -2.50
CA GLY A 97 -8.49 5.66 -1.31
C GLY A 97 -6.99 5.97 -1.29
N THR A 98 -6.46 6.21 -0.10
CA THR A 98 -5.03 6.51 0.12
C THR A 98 -4.25 5.29 0.62
N ALA A 99 -4.95 4.18 0.81
CA ALA A 99 -4.47 2.93 1.38
C ALA A 99 -3.38 2.21 0.57
N ALA A 100 -3.06 2.61 -0.67
CA ALA A 100 -1.98 2.03 -1.46
C ALA A 100 -0.85 3.02 -1.79
N CYS A 101 -0.74 4.14 -1.06
CA CYS A 101 0.31 5.15 -1.24
C CYS A 101 0.25 5.80 -2.65
N PRO A 102 -0.75 6.66 -2.92
CA PRO A 102 -0.72 7.55 -4.08
C PRO A 102 0.45 8.55 -4.00
N PRO A 103 0.85 9.18 -5.12
CA PRO A 103 0.16 9.17 -6.42
C PRO A 103 0.28 7.83 -7.17
N TYR A 104 -0.81 7.41 -7.82
CA TYR A 104 -0.91 6.12 -8.49
C TYR A 104 -0.60 6.19 -9.99
N HIS A 105 -0.07 5.10 -10.55
CA HIS A 105 -0.31 4.78 -11.97
C HIS A 105 -1.58 3.95 -12.05
N ILE A 106 -2.70 4.54 -12.49
CA ILE A 106 -4.01 3.88 -12.48
C ILE A 106 -4.23 3.12 -13.78
N ALA A 107 -4.62 1.86 -13.71
CA ALA A 107 -5.01 1.06 -14.86
C ALA A 107 -6.51 0.72 -14.79
N LEU A 108 -7.25 1.07 -15.85
CA LEU A 108 -8.64 0.65 -16.06
C LEU A 108 -8.69 -0.25 -17.30
N VAL A 109 -9.25 -1.45 -17.17
CA VAL A 109 -9.39 -2.40 -18.27
C VAL A 109 -10.86 -2.76 -18.46
N ILE A 110 -11.38 -2.53 -19.66
CA ILE A 110 -12.79 -2.75 -20.00
C ILE A 110 -12.92 -3.90 -21.00
N GLY A 111 -13.64 -4.94 -20.63
CA GLY A 111 -13.77 -6.19 -21.38
C GLY A 111 -12.68 -7.19 -21.02
N GLY A 112 -12.62 -8.29 -21.76
CA GLY A 112 -11.78 -9.44 -21.46
C GLY A 112 -12.54 -10.72 -21.81
N THR A 113 -11.80 -11.75 -22.20
CA THR A 113 -12.36 -13.08 -22.48
C THR A 113 -12.76 -13.82 -21.20
N SER A 114 -12.19 -13.43 -20.07
CA SER A 114 -12.52 -13.93 -18.73
C SER A 114 -12.12 -12.90 -17.66
N ALA A 115 -12.48 -13.19 -16.40
CA ALA A 115 -12.05 -12.38 -15.25
C ALA A 115 -10.53 -12.36 -15.10
N GLU A 116 -9.88 -13.50 -15.27
CA GLU A 116 -8.43 -13.69 -15.11
C GLU A 116 -7.68 -12.93 -16.21
N ALA A 117 -8.16 -13.00 -17.46
CA ALA A 117 -7.57 -12.26 -18.58
C ALA A 117 -7.69 -10.74 -18.37
N ASN A 118 -8.82 -10.26 -17.86
CA ASN A 118 -9.02 -8.85 -17.53
C ASN A 118 -8.03 -8.40 -16.42
N LEU A 119 -7.99 -9.11 -15.29
CA LEU A 119 -7.14 -8.72 -14.17
C LEU A 119 -5.64 -8.84 -14.48
N LYS A 120 -5.25 -9.84 -15.28
CA LYS A 120 -3.88 -9.91 -15.82
C LYS A 120 -3.57 -8.67 -16.67
N ALA A 121 -4.51 -8.22 -17.49
CA ALA A 121 -4.31 -7.00 -18.27
C ALA A 121 -4.23 -5.75 -17.38
N VAL A 122 -4.99 -5.66 -16.28
CA VAL A 122 -4.86 -4.58 -15.29
C VAL A 122 -3.46 -4.56 -14.69
N LYS A 123 -2.94 -5.73 -14.28
CA LYS A 123 -1.59 -5.86 -13.73
C LYS A 123 -0.55 -5.30 -14.70
N LEU A 124 -0.57 -5.76 -15.94
CA LEU A 124 0.39 -5.39 -16.97
C LEU A 124 0.27 -3.91 -17.39
N ALA A 125 -0.96 -3.40 -17.53
CA ALA A 125 -1.21 -1.99 -17.82
C ALA A 125 -0.67 -1.08 -16.70
N SER A 126 -0.84 -1.45 -15.43
CA SER A 126 -0.32 -0.67 -14.28
C SER A 126 1.22 -0.63 -14.20
N ALA A 127 1.90 -1.51 -14.95
CA ALA A 127 3.36 -1.57 -15.08
C ALA A 127 3.85 -0.97 -16.40
N GLY A 128 2.99 -0.30 -17.18
CA GLY A 128 3.36 0.30 -18.47
C GLY A 128 3.68 -0.71 -19.59
N TYR A 129 3.37 -2.00 -19.40
CA TYR A 129 3.68 -3.05 -20.38
C TYR A 129 2.92 -2.86 -21.70
N TYR A 130 1.73 -2.27 -21.65
CA TYR A 130 0.87 -2.04 -22.81
C TYR A 130 0.96 -0.63 -23.40
N ASP A 131 2.02 0.12 -23.10
CA ASP A 131 2.14 1.51 -23.52
C ASP A 131 2.17 1.70 -25.04
N ASN A 132 2.65 0.67 -25.76
CA ASN A 132 2.80 0.62 -27.21
C ASN A 132 1.67 -0.14 -27.93
N LEU A 133 0.54 -0.46 -27.27
CA LEU A 133 -0.62 -1.00 -27.97
C LEU A 133 -1.15 0.01 -29.01
N PRO A 134 -1.82 -0.46 -30.08
CA PRO A 134 -2.58 0.42 -30.96
C PRO A 134 -3.58 1.27 -30.17
N THR A 135 -3.91 2.46 -30.68
CA THR A 135 -4.85 3.38 -30.03
C THR A 135 -6.28 3.30 -30.60
N THR A 136 -6.52 2.38 -31.51
CA THR A 136 -7.84 2.14 -32.12
C THR A 136 -8.14 0.65 -32.16
N GLY A 137 -9.41 0.28 -32.02
CA GLY A 137 -9.87 -1.09 -32.21
C GLY A 137 -9.94 -1.50 -33.68
N ASP A 138 -10.28 -2.76 -33.93
CA ASP A 138 -10.63 -3.28 -35.25
C ASP A 138 -11.76 -4.31 -35.16
N LYS A 139 -12.24 -4.78 -36.32
CA LYS A 139 -13.32 -5.79 -36.40
C LYS A 139 -12.90 -7.19 -35.94
N TYR A 140 -11.61 -7.43 -35.72
CA TYR A 140 -11.06 -8.72 -35.29
C TYR A 140 -10.92 -8.81 -33.77
N GLY A 141 -11.21 -7.72 -33.05
CA GLY A 141 -11.20 -7.69 -31.60
C GLY A 141 -9.81 -7.46 -31.01
N ARG A 142 -8.91 -6.76 -31.70
CA ARG A 142 -7.62 -6.40 -31.09
C ARG A 142 -7.81 -5.54 -29.84
N ALA A 143 -6.94 -5.73 -28.86
CA ALA A 143 -6.81 -4.82 -27.73
C ALA A 143 -6.31 -3.46 -28.20
N PHE A 144 -6.77 -2.38 -27.55
CA PHE A 144 -6.24 -1.03 -27.81
C PHE A 144 -6.18 -0.18 -26.54
N ARG A 145 -5.29 0.81 -26.57
CA ARG A 145 -5.08 1.82 -25.52
C ARG A 145 -5.90 3.06 -25.84
N ASP A 146 -6.87 3.39 -24.98
CA ASP A 146 -7.80 4.50 -25.17
C ASP A 146 -7.25 5.79 -24.53
N LYS A 147 -6.62 6.63 -25.36
CA LYS A 147 -5.97 7.89 -24.91
C LYS A 147 -6.97 8.94 -24.43
N GLU A 148 -8.18 8.94 -24.98
CA GLU A 148 -9.22 9.88 -24.59
C GLU A 148 -9.69 9.56 -23.16
N TRP A 149 -10.01 8.29 -22.90
CA TRP A 149 -10.41 7.85 -21.57
C TRP A 149 -9.28 7.90 -20.55
N GLU A 150 -8.01 7.78 -20.95
CA GLU A 150 -6.87 8.07 -20.06
C GLU A 150 -6.94 9.51 -19.52
N GLY A 151 -7.09 10.50 -20.41
CA GLY A 151 -7.20 11.90 -20.02
C GLY A 151 -8.43 12.18 -19.15
N ARG A 152 -9.58 11.59 -19.48
CA ARG A 152 -10.82 11.70 -18.67
C ARG A 152 -10.64 11.08 -17.28
N LEU A 153 -10.09 9.88 -17.19
CA LEU A 153 -9.86 9.19 -15.92
C LEU A 153 -8.88 9.96 -15.03
N LEU A 154 -7.82 10.53 -15.60
CA LEU A 154 -6.85 11.35 -14.87
C LEU A 154 -7.51 12.63 -14.31
N ARG A 155 -8.39 13.26 -15.10
CA ARG A 155 -9.16 14.43 -14.65
C ARG A 155 -10.08 14.07 -13.49
N ILE A 156 -10.85 12.98 -13.60
CA ILE A 156 -11.73 12.51 -12.52
C ILE A 156 -10.92 12.21 -11.24
N ALA A 157 -9.74 11.59 -11.38
CA ALA A 157 -8.85 11.34 -10.24
C ALA A 157 -8.41 12.65 -9.56
N GLY A 158 -8.11 13.69 -10.34
CA GLY A 158 -7.76 15.02 -9.81
C GLY A 158 -8.93 15.78 -9.18
N GLU A 159 -10.13 15.64 -9.73
CA GLU A 159 -11.38 16.24 -9.21
C GLU A 159 -11.82 15.61 -7.88
N SER A 160 -11.34 14.39 -7.55
CA SER A 160 -11.71 13.70 -6.31
C SER A 160 -11.27 14.39 -5.02
N GLY A 161 -10.31 15.32 -5.08
CA GLY A 161 -9.78 16.02 -3.91
C GLY A 161 -8.91 15.18 -2.96
N ILE A 162 -8.81 13.85 -3.16
CA ILE A 162 -8.05 12.92 -2.30
C ILE A 162 -6.54 13.21 -2.35
N GLY A 163 -6.05 13.55 -3.54
CA GLY A 163 -4.66 13.93 -3.78
C GLY A 163 -3.61 12.87 -3.39
N ALA A 164 -2.40 13.37 -3.14
CA ALA A 164 -1.26 12.54 -2.74
C ALA A 164 -1.33 12.28 -1.22
N GLN A 165 -2.21 11.35 -0.83
CA GLN A 165 -2.42 10.84 0.53
C GLN A 165 -3.18 11.76 1.49
N PHE A 166 -2.97 13.08 1.46
CA PHE A 166 -3.53 14.01 2.45
C PHE A 166 -4.23 15.22 1.79
N GLY A 167 -5.03 14.95 0.76
CA GLY A 167 -5.78 15.96 0.03
C GLY A 167 -5.02 16.53 -1.19
N GLY A 168 -5.76 17.12 -2.12
CA GLY A 168 -5.24 17.82 -3.29
C GLY A 168 -5.50 17.11 -4.61
N LYS A 169 -4.69 17.44 -5.63
CA LYS A 169 -4.92 17.01 -7.03
C LYS A 169 -4.28 15.67 -7.40
N TYR A 170 -3.13 15.34 -6.83
CA TYR A 170 -2.27 14.26 -7.34
C TYR A 170 -2.62 12.88 -6.77
N LEU A 171 -3.88 12.44 -6.97
CA LEU A 171 -4.25 11.05 -6.70
C LEU A 171 -3.53 10.08 -7.67
N ALA A 172 -3.29 10.53 -8.90
CA ALA A 172 -2.61 9.76 -9.93
C ALA A 172 -1.43 10.55 -10.54
N HIS A 173 -0.34 9.85 -10.83
CA HIS A 173 0.71 10.32 -11.74
C HIS A 173 0.18 10.35 -13.17
N ASP A 174 -0.40 9.22 -13.60
CA ASP A 174 -0.99 9.03 -14.91
C ASP A 174 -2.02 7.88 -14.89
N THR A 175 -2.60 7.62 -16.05
CA THR A 175 -3.61 6.57 -16.25
C THR A 175 -3.28 5.72 -17.49
N ARG A 176 -3.78 4.49 -17.48
CA ARG A 176 -3.82 3.58 -18.62
C ARG A 176 -5.23 3.04 -18.77
N VAL A 177 -5.83 3.18 -19.95
CA VAL A 177 -7.16 2.62 -20.24
C VAL A 177 -7.05 1.63 -21.39
N ILE A 178 -7.28 0.35 -21.12
CA ILE A 178 -7.18 -0.72 -22.12
C ILE A 178 -8.57 -1.27 -22.40
N ARG A 179 -8.95 -1.28 -23.68
CA ARG A 179 -10.19 -1.90 -24.15
C ARG A 179 -9.87 -3.25 -24.78
N LEU A 180 -10.53 -4.31 -24.29
CA LEU A 180 -10.37 -5.69 -24.74
C LEU A 180 -11.65 -6.20 -25.42
N PRO A 181 -11.60 -7.23 -26.30
CA PRO A 181 -12.82 -7.89 -26.76
C PRO A 181 -13.56 -8.54 -25.59
N ARG A 182 -14.85 -8.84 -25.76
CA ARG A 182 -15.69 -9.45 -24.71
C ARG A 182 -16.73 -10.38 -25.33
N HIS A 183 -17.13 -11.40 -24.58
CA HIS A 183 -18.35 -12.15 -24.92
C HIS A 183 -19.58 -11.23 -24.84
N ALA A 184 -20.58 -11.44 -25.69
CA ALA A 184 -21.72 -10.51 -25.81
C ALA A 184 -22.48 -10.32 -24.47
N ALA A 185 -22.60 -11.38 -23.68
CA ALA A 185 -23.26 -11.40 -22.37
C ALA A 185 -22.36 -10.94 -21.19
N SER A 186 -21.11 -10.56 -21.44
CA SER A 186 -20.13 -10.26 -20.38
C SER A 186 -19.46 -8.92 -20.63
N ASN A 187 -19.12 -8.21 -19.54
CA ASN A 187 -18.24 -7.04 -19.60
C ASN A 187 -17.43 -6.93 -18.29
N PRO A 188 -16.41 -7.78 -18.07
CA PRO A 188 -15.55 -7.64 -16.92
C PRO A 188 -14.81 -6.30 -16.98
N VAL A 189 -14.79 -5.57 -15.88
CA VAL A 189 -14.07 -4.31 -15.74
C VAL A 189 -13.10 -4.43 -14.58
N GLY A 190 -11.85 -4.13 -14.84
CA GLY A 190 -10.77 -4.21 -13.88
C GLY A 190 -10.21 -2.82 -13.58
N LEU A 191 -10.00 -2.52 -12.31
CA LEU A 191 -9.36 -1.30 -11.85
C LEU A 191 -8.20 -1.66 -10.93
N GLY A 192 -7.02 -1.12 -11.19
CA GLY A 192 -5.84 -1.37 -10.37
C GLY A 192 -4.84 -0.24 -10.40
N VAL A 193 -3.82 -0.33 -9.55
CA VAL A 193 -2.81 0.72 -9.41
C VAL A 193 -1.40 0.16 -9.32
N SER A 194 -0.42 0.93 -9.79
CA SER A 194 0.92 0.92 -9.19
C SER A 194 1.03 2.03 -8.15
N CYS A 195 1.59 1.70 -6.99
CA CYS A 195 1.85 2.63 -5.90
C CYS A 195 3.15 3.42 -6.09
N SER A 196 3.49 4.31 -5.16
CA SER A 196 4.78 5.01 -5.10
C SER A 196 6.00 4.08 -5.17
N ALA A 197 5.89 2.84 -4.66
CA ALA A 197 6.87 1.80 -4.93
C ALA A 197 6.63 1.17 -6.32
N HIS A 198 6.77 1.98 -7.38
CA HIS A 198 6.61 1.56 -8.78
C HIS A 198 7.83 0.74 -9.23
N ARG A 199 7.79 -0.57 -8.95
CA ARG A 199 8.94 -1.47 -9.11
C ARG A 199 8.67 -2.53 -10.15
N ASN A 200 9.09 -2.26 -11.37
CA ASN A 200 9.11 -3.23 -12.46
C ASN A 200 10.34 -2.99 -13.33
N ILE A 201 10.79 -4.02 -14.03
CA ILE A 201 11.94 -3.95 -14.93
C ILE A 201 11.78 -4.95 -16.07
N LYS A 202 12.02 -4.50 -17.29
CA LYS A 202 12.05 -5.36 -18.49
C LYS A 202 13.43 -5.96 -18.65
N ALA A 203 13.49 -7.19 -19.14
CA ALA A 203 14.73 -7.82 -19.54
C ALA A 203 14.53 -8.63 -20.81
N LYS A 204 15.64 -8.94 -21.50
CA LYS A 204 15.63 -9.93 -22.57
C LYS A 204 16.93 -10.70 -22.64
N ILE A 205 16.86 -11.93 -23.12
CA ILE A 205 18.00 -12.77 -23.50
C ILE A 205 17.91 -13.00 -24.99
N SER A 206 19.00 -12.74 -25.72
CA SER A 206 19.13 -12.96 -27.15
C SER A 206 20.49 -13.59 -27.47
N ALA A 207 20.80 -13.78 -28.76
CA ALA A 207 22.11 -14.32 -29.17
C ALA A 207 23.29 -13.41 -28.76
N GLU A 208 23.01 -12.12 -28.56
CA GLU A 208 23.98 -11.10 -28.17
C GLU A 208 24.22 -11.03 -26.65
N GLY A 209 23.40 -11.70 -25.83
CA GLY A 209 23.58 -11.78 -24.38
C GLY A 209 22.32 -11.50 -23.55
N ILE A 210 22.54 -11.02 -22.33
CA ILE A 210 21.49 -10.71 -21.35
C ILE A 210 21.39 -9.18 -21.21
N PHE A 211 20.18 -8.66 -21.41
CA PHE A 211 19.89 -7.23 -21.38
C PHE A 211 18.86 -6.94 -20.29
N LEU A 212 19.09 -5.87 -19.54
CA LEU A 212 18.19 -5.38 -18.51
C LEU A 212 17.84 -3.92 -18.82
N GLU A 213 16.60 -3.52 -18.57
CA GLU A 213 16.16 -2.13 -18.69
C GLU A 213 16.99 -1.23 -17.76
N GLU A 214 17.47 -0.13 -18.30
CA GLU A 214 18.21 0.88 -17.55
C GLU A 214 17.23 1.72 -16.73
N LEU A 215 17.45 1.74 -15.42
CA LEU A 215 16.70 2.59 -14.48
C LEU A 215 17.56 3.80 -14.09
N GLU A 216 16.90 4.88 -13.69
CA GLU A 216 17.56 6.10 -13.19
C GLU A 216 18.46 5.78 -11.98
N ARG A 217 19.69 6.31 -12.01
CA ARG A 217 20.69 6.17 -10.95
C ARG A 217 21.09 7.52 -10.37
N ASP A 218 20.89 8.60 -11.10
CA ASP A 218 21.18 9.96 -10.67
C ASP A 218 19.88 10.73 -10.43
N PHE A 219 19.57 10.95 -9.15
CA PHE A 219 18.39 11.71 -8.75
C PHE A 219 18.67 13.20 -8.53
N SER A 220 19.91 13.67 -8.74
CA SER A 220 20.27 15.09 -8.59
C SER A 220 19.41 16.05 -9.43
N PRO A 221 18.94 15.71 -10.65
CA PRO A 221 18.06 16.61 -11.43
C PRO A 221 16.69 16.86 -10.79
N TYR A 222 16.32 16.08 -9.77
CA TYR A 222 15.06 16.22 -9.05
C TYR A 222 15.20 16.97 -7.73
N GLU A 223 16.42 17.18 -7.21
CA GLU A 223 16.66 17.75 -5.88
C GLU A 223 16.09 19.16 -5.70
N ASP A 224 16.26 20.03 -6.70
CA ASP A 224 15.76 21.42 -6.65
C ASP A 224 14.21 21.49 -6.61
N LYS A 225 13.53 20.46 -7.09
CA LYS A 225 12.07 20.35 -7.08
C LYS A 225 11.52 19.87 -5.73
N LEU A 226 12.37 19.49 -4.77
CA LEU A 226 11.98 18.94 -3.47
C LEU A 226 11.80 20.00 -2.37
N ARG A 227 12.20 21.26 -2.60
CA ARG A 227 12.06 22.35 -1.62
C ARG A 227 10.64 22.89 -1.59
N VAL A 228 9.74 22.16 -0.95
CA VAL A 228 8.37 22.60 -0.69
C VAL A 228 8.29 23.23 0.69
N LYS A 229 7.67 24.42 0.81
CA LYS A 229 7.32 24.99 2.12
C LYS A 229 6.29 24.08 2.77
N THR A 230 6.66 23.39 3.85
CA THR A 230 5.73 22.62 4.66
C THR A 230 5.07 23.52 5.70
N LYS A 231 3.86 23.14 6.14
CA LYS A 231 3.28 23.75 7.35
C LYS A 231 4.20 23.48 8.54
N GLU A 232 4.18 24.37 9.52
CA GLU A 232 4.86 24.12 10.79
C GLU A 232 4.22 22.92 11.48
N ALA A 233 5.06 21.94 11.87
CA ALA A 233 4.60 20.73 12.55
C ALA A 233 4.45 20.99 14.04
N VAL A 234 3.39 20.45 14.65
CA VAL A 234 3.24 20.46 16.11
C VAL A 234 4.03 19.29 16.70
N ASN A 235 4.99 19.60 17.56
CA ASN A 235 5.73 18.56 18.28
C ASN A 235 4.82 17.90 19.34
N ILE A 236 4.83 16.56 19.34
CA ILE A 236 4.17 15.72 20.34
C ILE A 236 5.24 14.87 21.01
N ASP A 237 5.38 15.03 22.32
CA ASP A 237 6.23 14.21 23.17
C ASP A 237 5.45 12.96 23.59
N LEU A 238 5.93 11.80 23.15
CA LEU A 238 5.34 10.48 23.40
C LEU A 238 5.84 9.83 24.69
N GLU A 239 6.79 10.46 25.40
CA GLU A 239 7.25 10.00 26.70
C GLU A 239 6.38 10.49 27.86
N GLN A 240 5.39 11.36 27.58
CA GLN A 240 4.38 11.76 28.55
C GLN A 240 3.37 10.62 28.81
N PRO A 241 2.69 10.61 29.97
CA PRO A 241 1.58 9.69 30.20
C PRO A 241 0.49 9.81 29.13
N MET A 242 -0.11 8.68 28.73
CA MET A 242 -1.13 8.62 27.66
C MET A 242 -2.25 9.68 27.82
N PRO A 243 -2.83 9.93 29.02
CA PRO A 243 -3.85 10.98 29.18
C PRO A 243 -3.36 12.39 28.80
N GLU A 244 -2.09 12.71 29.02
CA GLU A 244 -1.51 14.01 28.69
C GLU A 244 -1.29 14.14 27.17
N ILE A 245 -0.85 13.06 26.51
CA ILE A 245 -0.73 13.01 25.05
C ILE A 245 -2.11 13.22 24.42
N LEU A 246 -3.15 12.52 24.90
CA LEU A 246 -4.52 12.67 24.42
C LEU A 246 -5.04 14.09 24.65
N ALA A 247 -4.86 14.66 25.84
CA ALA A 247 -5.26 16.03 26.14
C ALA A 247 -4.58 17.08 25.25
N ARG A 248 -3.35 16.81 24.79
CA ARG A 248 -2.66 17.64 23.80
C ARG A 248 -3.29 17.49 22.42
N LEU A 249 -3.56 16.26 21.97
CA LEU A 249 -4.17 15.98 20.66
C LEU A 249 -5.60 16.50 20.54
N THR A 250 -6.41 16.45 21.61
CA THR A 250 -7.79 16.98 21.66
C THR A 250 -7.91 18.44 21.22
N ARG A 251 -6.85 19.24 21.44
CA ARG A 251 -6.82 20.67 21.10
C ARG A 251 -6.52 20.95 19.63
N LEU A 252 -6.19 19.93 18.84
CA LEU A 252 -5.75 20.06 17.45
C LEU A 252 -6.83 19.52 16.51
N PRO A 253 -7.12 20.21 15.38
CA PRO A 253 -8.06 19.70 14.39
C PRO A 253 -7.45 18.60 13.52
N THR A 254 -8.32 17.86 12.80
CA THR A 254 -7.89 16.96 11.73
C THR A 254 -7.13 17.73 10.64
N GLY A 255 -6.16 17.06 10.00
CA GLY A 255 -5.26 17.66 9.01
C GLY A 255 -4.06 18.42 9.59
N THR A 256 -3.95 18.55 10.93
CA THR A 256 -2.75 19.10 11.57
C THR A 256 -1.56 18.17 11.38
N LEU A 257 -0.43 18.72 10.91
CA LEU A 257 0.84 18.04 10.80
C LEU A 257 1.52 17.98 12.18
N LEU A 258 2.00 16.79 12.54
CA LEU A 258 2.65 16.45 13.80
C LEU A 258 4.07 15.95 13.56
N HIS A 259 4.94 16.23 14.52
CA HIS A 259 6.23 15.55 14.70
C HIS A 259 6.20 14.78 16.01
N LEU A 260 6.20 13.46 15.91
CA LEU A 260 6.16 12.57 17.07
C LEU A 260 7.59 12.26 17.53
N ASN A 261 7.83 12.35 18.84
CA ASN A 261 9.12 12.11 19.46
C ASN A 261 8.96 11.21 20.68
N GLY A 262 9.70 10.12 20.76
CA GLY A 262 9.62 9.15 21.87
C GLY A 262 9.24 7.76 21.39
N THR A 263 8.55 7.01 22.26
CA THR A 263 8.32 5.57 22.07
C THR A 263 7.05 5.27 21.28
N LEU A 264 7.17 4.36 20.30
CA LEU A 264 6.04 3.74 19.60
C LEU A 264 6.09 2.22 19.76
N ILE A 265 4.91 1.60 19.83
CA ILE A 265 4.77 0.15 19.80
C ILE A 265 4.33 -0.28 18.42
N VAL A 266 5.11 -1.13 17.78
CA VAL A 266 4.81 -1.64 16.45
C VAL A 266 4.08 -2.95 16.55
N ALA A 267 2.89 -3.03 15.95
CA ALA A 267 2.12 -4.26 15.83
C ALA A 267 1.24 -4.19 14.58
N ARG A 268 0.96 -5.33 13.95
CA ARG A 268 0.08 -5.42 12.78
C ARG A 268 -0.68 -6.73 12.76
N ASP A 269 -1.27 -7.08 11.62
CA ASP A 269 -2.17 -8.20 11.35
C ASP A 269 -2.11 -9.37 12.37
N ILE A 270 -1.04 -10.18 12.40
CA ILE A 270 -0.97 -11.36 13.27
C ILE A 270 -0.81 -10.98 14.75
N ALA A 271 -0.03 -9.95 15.06
CA ALA A 271 0.12 -9.48 16.44
C ALA A 271 -1.20 -8.93 17.02
N HIS A 272 -2.04 -8.28 16.21
CA HIS A 272 -3.39 -7.86 16.63
C HIS A 272 -4.30 -9.06 16.88
N ALA A 273 -4.26 -10.08 16.02
CA ALA A 273 -5.01 -11.31 16.24
C ALA A 273 -4.60 -11.98 17.57
N ARG A 274 -3.30 -12.06 17.88
CA ARG A 274 -2.81 -12.57 19.17
C ARG A 274 -3.28 -11.75 20.38
N VAL A 275 -3.25 -10.42 20.28
CA VAL A 275 -3.77 -9.55 21.36
C VAL A 275 -5.27 -9.75 21.53
N LYS A 276 -6.01 -9.93 20.44
CA LYS A 276 -7.44 -10.27 20.50
C LYS A 276 -7.68 -11.62 21.19
N GLU A 277 -6.93 -12.66 20.83
CA GLU A 277 -7.02 -13.97 21.49
C GLU A 277 -6.81 -13.87 23.01
N ILE A 278 -5.86 -13.05 23.45
CA ILE A 278 -5.61 -12.80 24.89
C ILE A 278 -6.86 -12.20 25.55
N ILE A 279 -7.49 -11.21 24.93
CA ILE A 279 -8.70 -10.55 25.45
C ILE A 279 -9.89 -11.52 25.46
N ASP A 280 -10.10 -12.26 24.37
CA ASP A 280 -11.19 -13.24 24.24
C ASP A 280 -11.09 -14.35 25.30
N GLN A 281 -9.88 -14.68 25.76
CA GLN A 281 -9.62 -15.64 26.84
C GLN A 281 -9.74 -15.04 28.25
N GLY A 282 -10.18 -13.78 28.37
CA GLY A 282 -10.33 -13.06 29.63
C GLY A 282 -9.03 -12.43 30.16
N GLY A 283 -7.97 -12.41 29.36
CA GLY A 283 -6.73 -11.71 29.66
C GLY A 283 -6.87 -10.18 29.58
N ALA A 284 -5.99 -9.47 30.27
CA ALA A 284 -5.97 -8.01 30.23
C ALA A 284 -5.30 -7.48 28.95
N MET A 285 -5.73 -6.30 28.51
CA MET A 285 -5.03 -5.55 27.46
C MET A 285 -3.55 -5.35 27.86
N PRO A 286 -2.58 -5.74 27.01
CA PRO A 286 -1.16 -5.60 27.32
C PRO A 286 -0.76 -4.14 27.59
N ASP A 287 0.11 -3.93 28.58
CA ASP A 287 0.56 -2.58 28.98
C ASP A 287 1.19 -1.80 27.83
N TYR A 288 1.89 -2.47 26.92
CA TYR A 288 2.48 -1.83 25.76
C TYR A 288 1.43 -1.31 24.75
N PHE A 289 0.19 -1.82 24.74
CA PHE A 289 -0.92 -1.25 23.95
C PHE A 289 -1.64 -0.12 24.67
N LYS A 290 -1.57 -0.04 26.01
CA LYS A 290 -2.21 1.01 26.83
C LYS A 290 -1.35 2.27 26.93
N ASN A 291 -0.05 2.07 27.10
CA ASN A 291 0.86 3.14 27.53
C ASN A 291 1.55 3.88 26.38
N HIS A 292 1.45 3.39 25.14
CA HIS A 292 2.12 3.96 23.98
C HIS A 292 1.24 3.94 22.73
N PRO A 293 1.45 4.87 21.77
CA PRO A 293 0.78 4.77 20.48
C PRO A 293 1.19 3.51 19.71
N VAL A 294 0.22 2.91 18.99
CA VAL A 294 0.42 1.68 18.23
C VAL A 294 0.66 2.01 16.75
N TYR A 295 1.87 1.76 16.28
CA TYR A 295 2.31 1.94 14.90
C TYR A 295 2.12 0.66 14.09
N TYR A 296 1.29 0.71 13.05
CA TYR A 296 1.07 -0.44 12.18
C TYR A 296 2.15 -0.49 11.12
N ALA A 297 3.15 -1.34 11.31
CA ALA A 297 4.25 -1.52 10.38
C ALA A 297 4.92 -2.89 10.52
N GLY A 298 5.79 -3.22 9.56
CA GLY A 298 6.68 -4.39 9.64
C GLY A 298 8.00 -4.06 8.93
N PRO A 299 9.15 -4.09 9.63
CA PRO A 299 10.41 -3.60 9.09
C PRO A 299 10.99 -4.55 8.02
N ALA A 300 11.79 -4.01 7.11
CA ALA A 300 12.76 -4.79 6.34
C ALA A 300 13.97 -5.16 7.21
N LYS A 301 14.86 -6.03 6.70
CA LYS A 301 16.13 -6.35 7.38
C LYS A 301 16.95 -5.09 7.63
N THR A 302 17.61 -5.01 8.78
CA THR A 302 18.44 -3.87 9.19
C THR A 302 19.82 -4.00 8.55
N PRO A 303 20.26 -3.01 7.75
CA PRO A 303 21.63 -2.97 7.25
C PRO A 303 22.65 -2.88 8.39
N GLU A 304 23.85 -3.41 8.16
CA GLU A 304 24.95 -3.30 9.11
C GLU A 304 25.26 -1.82 9.44
N GLY A 305 25.45 -1.53 10.73
CA GLY A 305 25.74 -0.18 11.22
C GLY A 305 24.54 0.79 11.24
N MET A 306 23.35 0.38 10.81
CA MET A 306 22.14 1.20 10.84
C MET A 306 21.25 0.87 12.05
N ALA A 307 20.50 1.86 12.55
CA ALA A 307 19.55 1.66 13.64
C ALA A 307 18.31 0.85 13.23
N SER A 308 17.90 0.95 11.96
CA SER A 308 16.71 0.30 11.43
C SER A 308 16.85 -0.01 9.94
N GLY A 309 16.25 -1.11 9.50
CA GLY A 309 15.91 -1.31 8.08
C GLY A 309 14.77 -0.38 7.64
N SER A 310 14.46 -0.38 6.34
CA SER A 310 13.31 0.38 5.81
C SER A 310 12.02 0.04 6.56
N PHE A 311 11.34 1.03 7.12
CA PHE A 311 10.28 0.80 8.10
C PHE A 311 9.12 1.80 7.98
N GLY A 312 8.40 1.71 6.87
CA GLY A 312 7.21 2.53 6.61
C GLY A 312 5.89 1.90 7.11
N PRO A 313 4.80 2.68 7.14
CA PRO A 313 3.50 2.24 7.65
C PRO A 313 2.85 1.19 6.74
N THR A 314 2.03 0.32 7.34
CA THR A 314 1.09 -0.56 6.64
C THR A 314 -0.32 0.01 6.61
N THR A 315 -1.19 -0.56 5.77
CA THR A 315 -2.56 -0.06 5.58
C THR A 315 -3.37 -0.22 6.86
N ALA A 316 -3.91 0.89 7.37
CA ALA A 316 -4.64 0.95 8.63
C ALA A 316 -5.93 0.13 8.61
N GLY A 317 -6.67 0.19 7.49
CA GLY A 317 -7.98 -0.44 7.30
C GLY A 317 -8.07 -1.93 7.66
N ARG A 318 -6.95 -2.66 7.62
CA ARG A 318 -6.94 -4.10 7.96
C ARG A 318 -7.07 -4.37 9.46
N MET A 319 -6.80 -3.37 10.29
CA MET A 319 -6.91 -3.44 11.75
C MET A 319 -8.17 -2.74 12.28
N ASP A 320 -9.09 -2.28 11.41
CA ASP A 320 -10.31 -1.56 11.81
C ASP A 320 -11.18 -2.40 12.77
N ILE A 321 -11.26 -3.70 12.54
CA ILE A 321 -12.07 -4.64 13.34
C ILE A 321 -11.65 -4.75 14.81
N TYR A 322 -10.42 -4.36 15.17
CA TYR A 322 -9.91 -4.47 16.53
C TYR A 322 -10.10 -3.19 17.36
N VAL A 323 -10.34 -2.05 16.71
CA VAL A 323 -10.17 -0.74 17.34
C VAL A 323 -11.12 -0.53 18.51
N ASP A 324 -12.42 -0.75 18.30
CA ASP A 324 -13.43 -0.47 19.32
C ASP A 324 -13.24 -1.35 20.56
N GLU A 325 -13.00 -2.65 20.35
CA GLU A 325 -12.74 -3.62 21.40
C GLU A 325 -11.46 -3.27 22.19
N PHE A 326 -10.37 -2.93 21.47
CA PHE A 326 -9.11 -2.60 22.12
C PHE A 326 -9.21 -1.31 22.93
N GLN A 327 -9.90 -0.30 22.40
CA GLN A 327 -10.13 0.97 23.11
C GLN A 327 -11.06 0.79 24.31
N ALA A 328 -12.09 -0.05 24.22
CA ALA A 328 -12.93 -0.40 25.36
C ALA A 328 -12.12 -1.09 26.48
N ALA A 329 -11.08 -1.84 26.13
CA ALA A 329 -10.12 -2.42 27.06
C ALA A 329 -8.97 -1.46 27.47
N GLY A 330 -9.03 -0.18 27.09
CA GLY A 330 -8.07 0.87 27.44
C GLY A 330 -6.79 0.90 26.61
N GLY A 331 -6.69 0.11 25.54
CA GLY A 331 -5.53 0.05 24.65
C GLY A 331 -5.78 0.71 23.29
N SER A 332 -4.71 0.88 22.49
CA SER A 332 -4.81 1.38 21.11
C SER A 332 -5.53 2.74 20.98
N LEU A 333 -5.41 3.60 22.00
CA LEU A 333 -6.04 4.92 22.01
C LEU A 333 -5.43 5.86 20.98
N ILE A 334 -4.13 5.72 20.68
CA ILE A 334 -3.47 6.45 19.59
C ILE A 334 -2.92 5.43 18.61
N MET A 335 -3.40 5.49 17.37
CA MET A 335 -3.03 4.59 16.29
C MET A 335 -2.25 5.36 15.23
N LEU A 336 -1.18 4.78 14.69
CA LEU A 336 -0.35 5.39 13.65
C LEU A 336 -0.19 4.42 12.49
N ALA A 337 -0.57 4.80 11.27
CA ALA A 337 -0.49 3.94 10.09
C ALA A 337 -0.59 4.76 8.80
N LYS A 338 -1.05 4.17 7.69
CA LYS A 338 -1.40 4.91 6.46
C LYS A 338 -2.72 4.47 5.87
N GLY A 339 -3.34 5.37 5.12
CA GLY A 339 -4.61 5.14 4.42
C GLY A 339 -5.82 5.65 5.20
N ASN A 340 -6.92 5.86 4.49
CA ASN A 340 -8.24 6.10 5.07
C ASN A 340 -8.79 4.83 5.76
N ARG A 341 -9.71 5.01 6.71
CA ARG A 341 -10.27 3.95 7.55
C ARG A 341 -11.80 3.90 7.45
N SER A 342 -12.42 2.87 8.00
CA SER A 342 -13.88 2.75 8.09
C SER A 342 -14.47 3.80 9.05
N ALA A 343 -15.75 4.11 8.88
CA ALA A 343 -16.49 4.99 9.79
C ALA A 343 -16.63 4.42 11.22
N GLU A 344 -16.44 3.11 11.39
CA GLU A 344 -16.45 2.46 12.70
C GLU A 344 -15.27 2.94 13.55
N VAL A 345 -14.13 3.23 12.93
CA VAL A 345 -12.94 3.73 13.63
C VAL A 345 -13.15 5.14 14.16
N SER A 346 -13.72 6.05 13.35
CA SER A 346 -14.02 7.40 13.82
C SER A 346 -15.09 7.40 14.91
N ALA A 347 -16.07 6.49 14.84
CA ALA A 347 -17.05 6.27 15.90
C ALA A 347 -16.42 5.73 17.19
N ALA A 348 -15.48 4.78 17.10
CA ALA A 348 -14.74 4.25 18.25
C ALA A 348 -13.86 5.34 18.89
N CYS A 349 -13.10 6.09 18.09
CA CYS A 349 -12.31 7.23 18.57
C CYS A 349 -13.17 8.25 19.31
N LYS A 350 -14.36 8.59 18.78
CA LYS A 350 -15.31 9.47 19.47
C LYS A 350 -15.81 8.90 20.80
N ARG A 351 -16.05 7.60 20.86
CA ARG A 351 -16.59 6.92 22.05
C ARG A 351 -15.58 6.83 23.18
N HIS A 352 -14.32 6.57 22.84
CA HIS A 352 -13.27 6.23 23.81
C HIS A 352 -12.19 7.31 23.95
N GLY A 353 -12.32 8.44 23.24
CA GLY A 353 -11.33 9.52 23.25
C GLY A 353 -10.04 9.19 22.50
N GLY A 354 -10.13 8.36 21.46
CA GLY A 354 -8.99 7.89 20.66
C GLY A 354 -8.65 8.78 19.47
N PHE A 355 -7.48 8.53 18.86
CA PHE A 355 -6.97 9.23 17.68
C PHE A 355 -6.39 8.25 16.65
N TYR A 356 -6.59 8.58 15.38
CA TYR A 356 -5.83 7.96 14.29
C TYR A 356 -4.94 9.01 13.62
N LEU A 357 -3.64 8.71 13.63
CA LEU A 357 -2.59 9.49 13.01
C LEU A 357 -2.17 8.82 11.68
N GLY A 358 -2.23 9.56 10.59
CA GLY A 358 -1.79 9.13 9.27
C GLY A 358 -0.33 9.53 9.01
N SER A 359 0.56 8.56 8.95
CA SER A 359 1.92 8.74 8.44
C SER A 359 1.95 8.68 6.90
N ILE A 360 3.00 9.24 6.31
CA ILE A 360 3.24 9.19 4.87
C ILE A 360 3.62 7.76 4.49
N GLY A 361 2.80 7.13 3.65
CA GLY A 361 3.07 5.82 3.08
C GLY A 361 4.03 5.89 1.90
N GLY A 362 5.08 5.07 1.89
CA GLY A 362 6.07 5.05 0.80
C GLY A 362 7.52 5.29 1.23
N PRO A 363 7.87 6.41 1.90
CA PRO A 363 9.25 6.83 2.16
C PRO A 363 9.90 6.05 3.34
N ALA A 364 9.84 4.72 3.31
CA ALA A 364 10.27 3.83 4.39
C ALA A 364 11.77 3.94 4.72
N ALA A 365 12.61 4.19 3.72
CA ALA A 365 14.06 4.37 3.91
C ALA A 365 14.39 5.70 4.61
N VAL A 366 13.68 6.78 4.26
CA VAL A 366 13.85 8.09 4.91
C VAL A 366 13.41 8.02 6.37
N LEU A 367 12.24 7.41 6.65
CA LEU A 367 11.79 7.20 8.03
C LEU A 367 12.79 6.39 8.85
N ALA A 368 13.35 5.32 8.27
CA ALA A 368 14.34 4.49 8.95
C ALA A 368 15.63 5.24 9.26
N LYS A 369 16.12 6.05 8.32
CA LYS A 369 17.38 6.79 8.46
C LYS A 369 17.27 8.01 9.37
N GLU A 370 16.20 8.79 9.20
CA GLU A 370 16.08 10.12 9.81
C GLU A 370 15.23 10.12 11.07
N CYS A 371 14.28 9.18 11.21
CA CYS A 371 13.29 9.20 12.29
C CYS A 371 13.45 8.08 13.32
N ILE A 372 13.90 6.87 12.93
CA ILE A 372 13.93 5.71 13.83
C ILE A 372 15.33 5.51 14.38
N THR A 373 15.48 5.63 15.71
CA THR A 373 16.80 5.60 16.37
C THR A 373 17.06 4.29 17.11
N LYS A 374 16.03 3.50 17.40
CA LYS A 374 16.15 2.21 18.10
C LYS A 374 15.01 1.28 17.73
N VAL A 375 15.29 -0.02 17.62
CA VAL A 375 14.28 -1.08 17.36
C VAL A 375 14.55 -2.28 18.27
N GLU A 376 13.55 -2.71 19.02
CA GLU A 376 13.62 -3.86 19.94
C GLU A 376 12.39 -4.75 19.76
N VAL A 377 12.57 -6.06 19.65
CA VAL A 377 11.45 -7.02 19.69
C VAL A 377 11.06 -7.24 21.14
N ILE A 378 9.77 -7.08 21.47
CA ILE A 378 9.28 -7.16 22.85
C ILE A 378 8.22 -8.24 23.08
N ALA A 379 7.55 -8.73 22.02
CA ALA A 379 6.65 -9.87 22.11
C ALA A 379 6.51 -10.59 20.77
N PHE A 380 6.16 -11.88 20.83
CA PHE A 380 5.93 -12.76 19.69
C PHE A 380 7.10 -12.82 18.68
N PRO A 381 8.35 -13.05 19.13
CA PRO A 381 9.53 -13.05 18.25
C PRO A 381 9.44 -14.06 17.10
N GLU A 382 8.71 -15.14 17.28
CA GLU A 382 8.44 -16.18 16.28
C GLU A 382 7.71 -15.65 15.03
N LEU A 383 7.02 -14.51 15.13
CA LEU A 383 6.28 -13.90 14.02
C LEU A 383 7.17 -13.13 13.03
N GLY A 384 8.50 -13.11 13.24
CA GLY A 384 9.44 -12.45 12.35
C GLY A 384 9.10 -10.97 12.16
N MET A 385 8.88 -10.51 10.92
CA MET A 385 8.55 -9.10 10.64
C MET A 385 7.21 -8.62 11.23
N GLU A 386 6.35 -9.52 11.71
CA GLU A 386 5.07 -9.19 12.37
C GLU A 386 5.14 -9.22 13.90
N ALA A 387 6.29 -9.56 14.49
CA ALA A 387 6.50 -9.49 15.94
C ALA A 387 6.21 -8.09 16.51
N VAL A 388 5.79 -8.01 17.77
CA VAL A 388 5.61 -6.72 18.44
C VAL A 388 6.97 -6.12 18.75
N ARG A 389 7.17 -4.87 18.35
CA ARG A 389 8.42 -4.13 18.58
C ARG A 389 8.18 -2.87 19.38
N ARG A 390 9.17 -2.47 20.16
CA ARG A 390 9.31 -1.12 20.69
C ARG A 390 10.31 -0.37 19.82
N ILE A 391 9.93 0.81 19.35
CA ILE A 391 10.83 1.69 18.59
C ILE A 391 10.90 3.07 19.25
N THR A 392 12.06 3.70 19.16
CA THR A 392 12.24 5.10 19.54
C THR A 392 12.30 5.93 18.27
N VAL A 393 11.51 7.00 18.23
CA VAL A 393 11.43 7.90 17.08
C VAL A 393 11.73 9.36 17.43
N ARG A 394 12.19 10.11 16.44
CA ARG A 394 12.40 11.56 16.50
C ARG A 394 11.82 12.19 15.24
N ASN A 395 11.14 13.33 15.40
CA ASN A 395 10.54 14.10 14.30
C ASN A 395 9.73 13.24 13.32
N PHE A 396 9.04 12.22 13.83
CA PHE A 396 8.31 11.30 12.97
C PHE A 396 7.04 11.97 12.44
N PRO A 397 6.88 12.14 11.11
CA PRO A 397 5.79 12.92 10.56
C PRO A 397 4.47 12.13 10.54
N ALA A 398 3.40 12.78 11.02
CA ALA A 398 2.04 12.25 10.93
C ALA A 398 1.00 13.38 10.85
N PHE A 399 -0.18 13.09 10.33
CA PHE A 399 -1.33 13.98 10.35
C PHE A 399 -2.42 13.44 11.27
N ILE A 400 -3.14 14.30 11.97
CA ILE A 400 -4.38 13.88 12.64
C ILE A 400 -5.42 13.55 11.55
N VAL A 401 -5.77 12.28 11.40
CA VAL A 401 -6.76 11.83 10.41
C VAL A 401 -8.12 11.69 11.07
N CYS A 402 -8.21 10.95 12.18
CA CYS A 402 -9.41 10.88 12.99
C CYS A 402 -9.14 11.44 14.39
N ASP A 403 -10.05 12.26 14.90
CA ASP A 403 -9.97 12.81 16.25
C ASP A 403 -10.96 12.16 17.23
N ASP A 404 -10.87 12.56 18.48
CA ASP A 404 -11.70 12.16 19.61
C ASP A 404 -13.14 12.72 19.56
N LYS A 405 -13.51 13.43 18.49
CA LYS A 405 -14.83 14.06 18.31
C LYS A 405 -15.63 13.40 17.19
N GLY A 406 -15.01 12.45 16.47
CA GLY A 406 -15.58 11.73 15.34
C GLY A 406 -15.36 12.42 13.99
N ASN A 407 -14.47 13.42 13.91
CA ASN A 407 -14.08 14.02 12.64
C ASN A 407 -13.12 13.08 11.91
N ASP A 408 -13.23 13.01 10.58
CA ASP A 408 -12.33 12.24 9.71
C ASP A 408 -11.89 13.11 8.52
N LEU A 409 -10.59 13.32 8.38
CA LEU A 409 -9.97 14.11 7.30
C LEU A 409 -10.48 13.72 5.90
N TYR A 410 -10.81 12.44 5.67
CA TYR A 410 -11.22 11.94 4.35
C TYR A 410 -12.73 11.96 4.10
N VAL A 411 -13.55 12.16 5.14
CA VAL A 411 -15.01 12.29 5.03
C VAL A 411 -15.42 13.76 5.05
N SER A 412 -14.61 14.62 5.68
CA SER A 412 -14.87 16.05 5.88
C SER A 412 -14.53 16.93 4.68
N ALA A 413 -14.18 16.36 3.53
CA ALA A 413 -13.85 17.11 2.32
C ALA A 413 -15.08 17.23 1.39
N PRO A 414 -15.80 18.36 1.40
CA PRO A 414 -16.67 18.75 0.29
C PRO A 414 -15.87 19.05 -0.98
#